data_AF-A0A6A3ZYS7-F1
#
_entry.id   AF-A0A6A3ZYS7-F1
#
_cell.length_a   1.000
_cell.length_b   1.000
_cell.length_c   1.000
_cell.angle_alpha   90.00
_cell.angle_beta   90.00
_cell.angle_gamma   90.00
#
_symmetry.space_group_name_H-M   'P 1'
#
loop_
_entity.id
_entity.type
_entity.pdbx_description
1 polymer ?
#
loop_
_entity_poly.entity_id
_entity_poly.type
_entity_poly.pdbx_seq_one_letter_code
_entity_poly.pdbx_strand_id
1 'polypeptide(L)'
;MLGRIMTPLKEGDLARLVPSVRAVAHRKSKAITFIRQSIEWGMGSVEKVFHRLASPLPYDVQKRRIRLDNLFRLANYRVRTVEISDIRTTFVHGRVDNQ
;
A
#
# COMPACT_ATOMS: atom_id res chain seq x y z
N MET A 1 17.08 11.80 -10.35
CA MET A 1 15.64 11.48 -10.23
C MET A 1 15.22 11.60 -8.76
N LEU A 2 15.14 12.82 -8.21
CA LEU A 2 14.56 13.08 -6.89
C LEU A 2 13.38 14.04 -7.12
N GLY A 3 12.22 13.73 -6.54
CA GLY A 3 11.05 14.61 -6.57
C GLY A 3 9.98 14.34 -7.65
N ARG A 4 10.16 13.39 -8.58
CA ARG A 4 9.10 13.05 -9.54
C ARG A 4 8.16 11.99 -8.97
N ILE A 5 6.89 12.34 -8.78
CA ILE A 5 5.84 11.41 -8.37
C ILE A 5 5.66 10.36 -9.47
N MET A 6 5.75 9.08 -9.09
CA MET A 6 5.56 7.98 -10.01
C MET A 6 4.13 7.44 -9.91
N THR A 7 3.47 7.30 -11.05
CA THR A 7 2.15 6.70 -11.14
C THR A 7 2.25 5.30 -11.74
N PRO A 8 1.31 4.39 -11.43
CA PRO A 8 1.17 3.13 -12.15
C PRO A 8 0.99 3.37 -13.66
N LEU A 9 1.35 2.36 -14.45
CA LEU A 9 1.06 2.32 -15.89
C LEU A 9 -0.46 2.29 -16.10
N LYS A 10 -0.95 3.02 -17.12
CA LYS A 10 -2.34 2.89 -17.57
C LYS A 10 -2.48 1.68 -18.50
N GLU A 11 -3.72 1.32 -18.77
CA GLU A 11 -4.04 0.29 -19.76
C GLU A 11 -3.44 0.62 -21.13
N GLY A 12 -2.86 -0.38 -21.79
CA GLY A 12 -2.20 -0.23 -23.08
C GLY A 12 -0.78 0.39 -23.04
N ASP A 13 -0.37 1.03 -21.94
CA ASP A 13 0.98 1.64 -21.86
C ASP A 13 2.10 0.60 -21.92
N LEU A 14 1.86 -0.59 -21.38
CA LEU A 14 2.85 -1.68 -21.41
C LEU A 14 3.16 -2.13 -22.85
N ALA A 15 2.15 -2.15 -23.74
CA ALA A 15 2.33 -2.55 -25.13
C ALA A 15 3.12 -1.51 -25.94
N ARG A 16 3.02 -0.24 -25.57
CA ARG A 16 3.76 0.88 -26.19
C ARG A 16 5.25 0.87 -25.86
N LEU A 17 5.67 0.13 -24.83
CA LEU A 17 7.07 0.01 -24.44
C LEU A 17 7.82 -1.02 -25.29
N VAL A 18 9.13 -0.80 -25.44
CA VAL A 18 10.05 -1.77 -26.06
C VAL A 18 9.99 -3.10 -25.29
N PRO A 19 9.92 -4.27 -25.97
CA PRO A 19 9.75 -5.56 -25.33
C PRO A 19 10.75 -5.84 -24.19
N SER A 20 12.02 -5.43 -24.36
CA SER A 20 13.09 -5.63 -23.38
C SER A 20 12.83 -4.99 -22.01
N VAL A 21 12.05 -3.90 -21.94
CA VAL A 21 11.80 -3.17 -20.70
C VAL A 21 10.45 -3.49 -20.06
N ARG A 22 9.55 -4.19 -20.78
CA ARG A 22 8.17 -4.45 -20.33
C ARG A 22 8.12 -5.15 -18.97
N ALA A 23 8.93 -6.19 -18.76
CA ALA A 23 8.95 -6.96 -17.51
C ALA A 23 9.33 -6.08 -16.30
N VAL A 24 10.29 -5.18 -16.46
CA VAL A 24 10.72 -4.26 -15.39
C VAL A 24 9.67 -3.18 -15.16
N ALA A 25 9.13 -2.59 -16.23
CA ALA A 25 8.09 -1.57 -16.15
C ALA A 25 6.82 -2.10 -15.47
N HIS A 26 6.40 -3.32 -15.80
CA HIS A 26 5.27 -4.00 -15.18
C HIS A 26 5.49 -4.26 -13.68
N ARG A 27 6.65 -4.80 -13.29
CA ARG A 27 7.00 -5.00 -11.86
C ARG A 27 6.99 -3.68 -11.09
N LYS A 28 7.55 -2.62 -11.67
CA LYS A 28 7.55 -1.28 -11.09
C LYS A 28 6.12 -0.74 -10.91
N SER A 29 5.28 -0.88 -11.92
CA SER A 29 3.87 -0.49 -11.86
C SER A 29 3.13 -1.21 -10.74
N LYS A 30 3.28 -2.55 -10.66
CA LYS A 30 2.69 -3.37 -9.58
C LYS A 30 3.16 -2.92 -8.20
N ALA A 31 4.46 -2.63 -8.03
CA ALA A 31 4.99 -2.15 -6.76
C ALA A 31 4.41 -0.78 -6.36
N ILE A 32 4.23 0.14 -7.32
CA ILE A 32 3.59 1.45 -7.05
C ILE A 32 2.14 1.24 -6.60
N THR A 33 1.37 0.41 -7.32
CA THR A 33 -0.01 0.09 -6.96
C THR A 33 -0.09 -0.55 -5.58
N PHE A 34 0.80 -1.51 -5.28
CA PHE A 34 0.87 -2.19 -3.99
C PHE A 34 1.05 -1.21 -2.83
N ILE A 35 2.05 -0.31 -2.93
CA ILE A 35 2.34 0.68 -1.88
C ILE A 35 1.14 1.63 -1.72
N ARG A 36 0.59 2.12 -2.83
CA ARG A 36 -0.56 3.04 -2.80
C ARG A 36 -1.77 2.40 -2.12
N GLN A 37 -2.16 1.20 -2.53
CA GLN A 37 -3.31 0.49 -1.97
C GLN A 37 -3.09 0.14 -0.50
N SER A 38 -1.86 -0.20 -0.12
CA SER A 38 -1.51 -0.44 1.30
C SER A 38 -1.78 0.79 2.16
N ILE A 39 -1.42 1.99 1.67
CA ILE A 39 -1.66 3.25 2.38
C ILE A 39 -3.16 3.57 2.42
N GLU A 40 -3.86 3.47 1.29
CA GLU A 40 -5.30 3.74 1.19
C GLU A 40 -6.11 2.84 2.13
N TRP A 41 -5.83 1.54 2.13
CA TRP A 41 -6.53 0.57 2.98
C TRP A 41 -6.15 0.72 4.45
N GLY A 42 -4.86 0.92 4.74
CA GLY A 42 -4.38 1.14 6.09
C GLY A 42 -5.01 2.38 6.72
N MET A 43 -5.00 3.51 6.00
CA MET A 43 -5.63 4.74 6.47
C MET A 43 -7.14 4.60 6.59
N GLY A 44 -7.81 3.99 5.61
CA GLY A 44 -9.25 3.75 5.67
C GLY A 44 -9.66 2.87 6.86
N SER A 45 -8.84 1.87 7.22
CA SER A 45 -9.08 1.05 8.41
C SER A 45 -8.93 1.87 9.70
N VAL A 46 -7.91 2.71 9.79
CA VAL A 46 -7.67 3.57 10.96
C VAL A 46 -8.80 4.56 11.16
N GLU A 47 -9.19 5.27 10.10
CA GLU A 47 -10.25 6.26 10.13
C GLU A 47 -11.59 5.66 10.58
N LYS A 48 -11.96 4.50 10.02
CA LYS A 48 -13.19 3.78 10.40
C LYS A 48 -13.22 3.43 11.89
N VAL A 49 -12.10 3.02 12.48
CA VAL A 49 -12.04 2.66 13.90
C VAL A 49 -12.18 3.89 14.79
N PHE A 50 -11.44 4.96 14.51
CA PHE A 50 -11.54 6.20 15.29
C PHE A 50 -12.93 6.84 15.21
N HIS A 51 -13.57 6.79 14.03
CA HIS A 51 -14.95 7.21 13.87
C HIS A 51 -15.92 6.40 14.75
N ARG A 52 -15.79 5.06 14.77
CA ARG A 52 -16.64 4.18 15.60
C ARG A 52 -16.43 4.39 17.10
N LEU A 53 -15.22 4.72 17.51
CA LEU A 53 -14.87 4.99 18.90
C LEU A 53 -15.31 6.39 19.37
N ALA A 54 -15.90 7.21 18.49
CA ALA A 54 -16.20 8.63 18.74
C ALA A 54 -14.98 9.41 19.29
N SER A 55 -13.77 8.95 18.96
CA SER A 55 -12.52 9.50 19.45
C SER A 55 -11.73 10.01 18.26
N PRO A 56 -11.68 11.33 18.00
CA PRO A 56 -10.93 11.84 16.87
C PRO A 56 -9.42 11.70 17.11
N LEU A 57 -8.66 11.63 16.01
CA LEU A 57 -7.20 11.75 16.09
C LEU A 57 -6.83 13.12 16.72
N PRO A 58 -5.77 13.20 17.55
CA PRO A 58 -5.35 14.46 18.15
C PRO A 58 -5.11 15.55 17.10
N TYR A 59 -5.47 16.79 17.40
CA TYR A 59 -5.16 17.94 16.53
C TYR A 59 -3.65 18.19 16.44
N ASP A 60 -2.96 18.08 17.58
CA ASP A 60 -1.51 18.21 17.68
C ASP A 60 -0.79 17.23 16.75
N VAL A 61 0.02 17.78 15.83
CA VAL A 61 0.72 17.03 14.78
C VAL A 61 1.69 16.00 15.36
N GLN A 62 2.41 16.34 16.43
CA GLN A 62 3.39 15.42 17.04
C GLN A 62 2.68 14.28 17.77
N LYS A 63 1.64 14.58 18.54
CA LYS A 63 0.82 13.55 19.21
C LYS A 63 0.14 12.63 18.20
N ARG A 64 -0.40 13.20 17.10
CA ARG A 64 -0.99 12.43 16.01
C ARG A 64 0.03 11.52 15.36
N ARG A 65 1.23 12.04 15.05
CA ARG A 65 2.33 11.26 14.46
C ARG A 65 2.70 10.07 15.34
N ILE A 66 2.94 10.30 16.63
CA ILE A 66 3.31 9.24 17.58
C ILE A 66 2.21 8.18 17.67
N ARG A 67 0.94 8.60 17.74
CA ARG A 67 -0.20 7.68 17.82
C ARG A 67 -0.33 6.80 16.58
N LEU A 68 -0.22 7.39 15.39
CA LEU A 68 -0.25 6.64 14.13
C LEU A 68 0.96 5.72 13.99
N ASP A 69 2.17 6.20 14.33
CA ASP A 69 3.40 5.40 14.27
C ASP A 69 3.29 4.16 15.16
N ASN A 70 2.82 4.33 16.40
CA ASN A 70 2.58 3.20 17.32
C ASN A 70 1.56 2.22 16.77
N LEU A 71 0.44 2.70 16.22
CA LEU A 71 -0.60 1.85 15.65
C LEU A 71 -0.07 1.02 14.48
N PHE A 72 0.65 1.64 13.53
CA PHE A 72 1.21 0.94 12.39
C PHE A 72 2.35 -0.01 12.79
N ARG A 73 3.18 0.34 13.78
CA ARG A 73 4.21 -0.57 14.31
C ARG A 73 3.60 -1.82 14.95
N LEU A 74 2.55 -1.66 15.76
CA LEU A 74 1.84 -2.79 16.38
C LEU A 74 1.16 -3.67 15.34
N ALA A 75 0.52 -3.06 14.33
CA ALA A 75 -0.09 -3.79 13.22
C ALA A 75 0.97 -4.58 12.43
N ASN A 76 2.10 -3.95 12.10
CA ASN A 76 3.21 -4.60 11.41
C ASN A 76 3.86 -5.70 12.25
N TYR A 77 3.98 -5.50 13.56
CA TYR A 77 4.46 -6.53 14.48
C TYR A 77 3.54 -7.75 14.43
N ARG A 78 2.23 -7.55 14.60
CA ARG A 78 1.23 -8.64 14.46
C ARG A 78 1.42 -9.37 13.13
N VAL A 79 1.42 -8.64 12.01
CA VAL A 79 1.56 -9.25 10.67
C VAL A 79 2.85 -10.05 10.52
N ARG A 80 3.98 -9.61 11.09
CA ARG A 80 5.24 -10.37 11.04
C ARG A 80 5.20 -11.63 11.90
N THR A 81 4.46 -11.60 13.01
CA THR A 81 4.32 -12.75 13.91
C THR A 81 3.33 -13.79 13.41
N VAL A 82 2.19 -13.36 12.87
CA VAL A 82 1.12 -14.28 12.43
C VAL A 82 1.10 -14.55 10.93
N GLU A 83 1.89 -13.80 10.14
CA GLU A 83 1.98 -13.86 8.68
C GLU A 83 0.68 -13.60 7.89
N ILE A 84 -0.43 -13.30 8.58
CA ILE A 84 -1.71 -12.95 7.98
C ILE A 84 -1.75 -11.45 7.62
N SER A 85 -1.91 -11.16 6.33
CA SER A 85 -2.06 -9.80 5.81
C SER A 85 -2.97 -9.76 4.58
N ASP A 86 -4.10 -9.07 4.68
CA ASP A 86 -5.06 -8.89 3.57
C ASP A 86 -4.44 -8.19 2.35
N ILE A 87 -3.49 -7.30 2.62
CA ILE A 87 -2.71 -6.60 1.59
C ILE A 87 -1.81 -7.60 0.84
N ARG A 88 -1.17 -8.54 1.54
CA ARG A 88 -0.37 -9.59 0.90
C ARG A 88 -1.24 -10.58 0.15
N THR A 89 -2.39 -10.99 0.69
CA THR A 89 -3.29 -11.91 0.00
C THR A 89 -3.88 -11.30 -1.27
N THR A 90 -4.21 -10.01 -1.27
CA THR A 90 -4.77 -9.34 -2.46
C THR A 90 -3.72 -9.11 -3.56
N PHE A 91 -2.50 -8.69 -3.21
CA PHE A 91 -1.54 -8.18 -4.20
C PHE A 91 -0.29 -9.05 -4.42
N VAL A 92 0.13 -9.86 -3.44
CA VAL A 92 1.27 -10.77 -3.58
C VAL A 92 0.84 -12.08 -4.24
N HIS A 93 -0.39 -12.53 -4.00
CA HIS A 93 -0.97 -13.73 -4.62
C HIS A 93 -1.67 -13.45 -5.95
N GLY A 94 -1.18 -12.47 -6.71
CA GLY A 94 -1.64 -12.28 -8.09
C GLY A 94 -1.29 -13.53 -8.89
N ARG A 95 -2.26 -14.45 -9.02
CA ARG A 95 -2.32 -15.64 -9.87
C ARG A 95 -1.01 -15.91 -10.62
N VAL A 96 -0.31 -16.94 -10.18
CA VAL A 96 0.49 -17.80 -11.08
C VAL A 96 -0.47 -18.76 -11.82
N ASP A 97 -1.71 -18.32 -12.09
CA ASP A 97 -2.71 -19.06 -12.82
C ASP A 97 -3.12 -18.22 -14.04
N ASN A 98 -2.37 -18.38 -15.12
CA ASN A 98 -2.88 -18.79 -16.43
C ASN A 98 -1.85 -18.48 -17.52
N GLN A 99 -1.28 -19.58 -18.04
CA GLN A 99 -0.67 -19.79 -19.36
C GLN A 99 0.62 -19.02 -19.71
#